data_AF-A0A0A9XNZ0-F1
#
_entry.id   AF-A0A0A9XNZ0-F1
#
_cell.length_a   1.000
_cell.length_b   1.000
_cell.length_c   1.000
_cell.angle_alpha   90.00
_cell.angle_beta   90.00
_cell.angle_gamma   90.00
#
_symmetry.space_group_name_H-M   'P 1'
#
loop_
_entity.id
_entity.type
_entity.pdbx_description
1 polymer ?
#
loop_
_entity_poly.entity_id
_entity_poly.type
_entity_poly.pdbx_seq_one_letter_code
_entity_poly.pdbx_strand_id
1 'polypeptide(L)'
;MPTGKKGGKKKKKGSSFNQEEMISKGELLEASFPDAAVNVANMLKEKSFPVVYQEMKHKWHLFEYASKMKDMYIHKLKEDLDLIDEQKVIVHQLQIESIDKILADTYTRSKKYFNEYERRRNAIITDRNCFISHNIKLSRSEQDWLQSYNYLLHEDNKEYNEFFFQDIRLAQYEKRQQFIMEMNYYGEWVLQVMKQACERIQRIYDDYVENTREKKALYDILRDQNSKDEVSIDEFNKKIAWLQVQQKKASDTVSKTKNIASSILDLEAEKSIYDDAQNVLRQRFVTEAEADQRKLDELSQISNACIQELQEDLKLAEDILKYALLCSKYETVVEKAQPYSSLILSIEMPIDKKFSRFKQMHRLLYRMAQTDLECDYMECVKEKYEKENATLEEAVRDVLKNYGSQAPNFGYY
;
A
#
# COMPACT_ATOMS: atom_id res chain seq x y z
N MET A 1 58.69 2.14 -13.13
CA MET A 1 58.64 3.43 -12.40
C MET A 1 58.51 4.54 -13.43
N PRO A 2 57.82 5.69 -13.18
CA PRO A 2 57.09 6.17 -11.99
C PRO A 2 55.58 6.43 -12.28
N THR A 3 54.62 5.95 -11.47
CA THR A 3 54.03 6.54 -10.25
C THR A 3 53.45 7.95 -10.40
N GLY A 4 52.12 8.03 -10.51
CA GLY A 4 51.32 9.25 -10.33
C GLY A 4 50.02 8.95 -9.58
N LYS A 5 50.10 8.74 -8.26
CA LYS A 5 48.97 8.72 -7.32
C LYS A 5 48.44 10.14 -7.11
N LYS A 6 47.12 10.35 -7.21
CA LYS A 6 46.31 11.29 -6.39
C LYS A 6 44.89 10.70 -6.31
N GLY A 7 44.47 10.13 -5.18
CA GLY A 7 43.81 10.85 -4.08
C GLY A 7 42.32 11.00 -4.44
N GLY A 8 41.36 10.20 -3.95
CA GLY A 8 41.12 9.82 -2.58
C GLY A 8 39.80 10.46 -2.12
N LYS A 9 38.70 9.70 -2.16
CA LYS A 9 37.54 9.86 -1.27
C LYS A 9 36.90 8.49 -1.06
N LYS A 10 37.53 7.68 -0.20
CA LYS A 10 36.83 6.59 0.48
C LYS A 10 35.78 7.25 1.38
N LYS A 11 34.53 7.29 0.94
CA LYS A 11 33.39 7.51 1.84
C LYS A 11 33.48 6.43 2.92
N LYS A 12 33.70 6.85 4.17
CA LYS A 12 33.42 6.03 5.34
C LYS A 12 31.99 5.50 5.16
N LYS A 13 31.84 4.19 4.94
CA LYS A 13 30.60 3.48 5.25
C LYS A 13 30.41 3.66 6.75
N GLY A 14 29.68 4.69 7.14
CA GLY A 14 29.19 4.84 8.50
C GLY A 14 28.16 3.74 8.73
N SER A 15 28.52 2.78 9.58
CA SER A 15 27.70 2.40 10.73
C SER A 15 26.22 2.05 10.52
N SER A 16 25.79 1.55 9.36
CA SER A 16 24.42 1.00 9.23
C SER A 16 24.34 -0.46 9.69
N PHE A 17 25.45 -1.20 9.64
CA PHE A 17 25.47 -2.63 9.92
C PHE A 17 25.31 -2.96 11.43
N ASN A 18 25.70 -2.04 12.32
CA ASN A 18 25.47 -2.22 13.76
C ASN A 18 24.07 -1.82 14.22
N GLN A 19 23.34 -0.99 13.46
CA GLN A 19 21.98 -0.59 13.84
C GLN A 19 20.97 -1.71 13.58
N GLU A 20 21.10 -2.43 12.46
CA GLU A 20 20.21 -3.53 12.10
C GLU A 20 20.39 -4.75 13.01
N GLU A 21 21.62 -5.07 13.43
CA GLU A 21 21.89 -6.13 14.42
C GLU A 21 21.40 -5.75 15.83
N MET A 22 21.50 -4.47 16.23
CA MET A 22 20.99 -4.00 17.53
C MET A 22 19.45 -3.90 17.57
N ILE A 23 18.79 -3.66 16.43
CA ILE A 23 17.32 -3.72 16.31
C ILE A 23 16.84 -5.17 16.41
N SER A 24 17.57 -6.12 15.82
CA SER A 24 17.27 -7.56 15.91
C SER A 24 17.39 -8.13 17.34
N LYS A 25 18.16 -7.49 18.22
CA LYS A 25 18.39 -7.95 19.61
C LYS A 25 17.63 -7.15 20.68
N GLY A 26 16.90 -6.11 20.32
CA GLY A 26 16.18 -5.26 21.28
C GLY A 26 17.06 -4.30 22.09
N GLU A 27 18.37 -4.27 21.84
CA GLU A 27 19.36 -3.47 22.59
C GLU A 27 19.22 -1.95 22.32
N LEU A 28 18.58 -1.56 21.22
CA LEU A 28 18.40 -0.15 20.86
C LEU A 28 17.33 0.56 21.73
N LEU A 29 16.39 -0.21 22.28
CA LEU A 29 15.34 0.29 23.19
C LEU A 29 15.92 0.52 24.60
N GLU A 30 16.79 -0.38 25.07
CA GLU A 30 17.53 -0.22 26.33
C GLU A 30 18.52 0.95 26.28
N ALA A 31 19.20 1.16 25.14
CA ALA A 31 20.18 2.24 25.00
C ALA A 31 19.55 3.64 24.87
N SER A 32 18.33 3.74 24.32
CA SER A 32 17.69 5.02 24.03
C SER A 32 16.68 5.45 25.11
N PHE A 33 16.06 4.49 25.81
CA PHE A 33 15.04 4.75 26.84
C PHE A 33 15.08 3.67 27.94
N PRO A 34 16.09 3.67 28.81
CA PRO A 34 16.29 2.62 29.82
C PRO A 34 15.08 2.46 30.76
N ASP A 35 14.44 3.56 31.17
CA ASP A 35 13.25 3.52 32.02
C ASP A 35 12.01 2.97 31.30
N ALA A 36 11.87 3.22 29.98
CA ALA A 36 10.77 2.69 29.19
C ALA A 36 10.96 1.20 28.87
N ALA A 37 12.21 0.77 28.61
CA ALA A 37 12.54 -0.64 28.41
C ALA A 37 12.30 -1.46 29.69
N VAL A 38 12.69 -0.93 30.86
CA VAL A 38 12.41 -1.55 32.17
C VAL A 38 10.92 -1.58 32.47
N ASN A 39 10.16 -0.52 32.18
CA ASN A 39 8.71 -0.51 32.36
C ASN A 39 7.98 -1.47 31.40
N VAL A 40 8.37 -1.54 30.13
CA VAL A 40 7.80 -2.49 29.17
C VAL A 40 8.14 -3.93 29.55
N ALA A 41 9.37 -4.19 30.00
CA ALA A 41 9.79 -5.50 30.49
C ALA A 41 9.08 -5.89 31.80
N ASN A 42 8.81 -4.94 32.69
CA ASN A 42 8.05 -5.17 33.93
C ASN A 42 6.56 -5.38 33.64
N MET A 43 5.95 -4.61 32.72
CA MET A 43 4.56 -4.82 32.29
C MET A 43 4.36 -6.14 31.54
N LEU A 44 5.37 -6.63 30.81
CA LEU A 44 5.35 -7.95 30.16
C LEU A 44 5.60 -9.12 31.14
N LYS A 45 6.28 -8.86 32.27
CA LYS A 45 6.52 -9.85 33.35
C LYS A 45 5.34 -9.96 34.33
N GLU A 46 4.53 -8.91 34.47
CA GLU A 46 3.28 -8.96 35.23
C GLU A 46 2.27 -9.88 34.52
N LYS A 47 1.73 -10.83 35.29
CA LYS A 47 1.11 -12.10 34.87
C LYS A 47 -0.19 -12.03 34.05
N SER A 48 -0.49 -10.94 33.33
CA SER A 48 -1.81 -10.73 32.70
C SER A 48 -1.84 -10.56 31.17
N PHE A 49 -0.72 -10.62 30.43
CA PHE A 49 -0.75 -10.38 28.97
C PHE A 49 -0.06 -11.40 28.05
N PRO A 50 -0.17 -12.72 28.26
CA PRO A 50 0.35 -13.70 27.29
C PRO A 50 -0.34 -13.59 25.92
N VAL A 51 -1.63 -13.22 25.88
CA VAL A 51 -2.40 -13.05 24.62
C VAL A 51 -1.90 -11.86 23.82
N VAL A 52 -1.72 -10.70 24.46
CA VAL A 52 -1.23 -9.48 23.77
C VAL A 52 0.21 -9.67 23.28
N TYR A 53 1.07 -10.36 24.03
CA TYR A 53 2.41 -10.69 23.57
C TYR A 53 2.40 -11.63 22.35
N GLN A 54 1.51 -12.63 22.34
CA GLN A 54 1.35 -13.52 21.18
C GLN A 54 0.79 -12.78 19.96
N GLU A 55 -0.18 -11.89 20.13
CA GLU A 55 -0.70 -11.05 19.05
C GLU A 55 0.35 -10.09 18.50
N MET A 56 1.13 -9.45 19.38
CA MET A 56 2.20 -8.55 18.97
C MET A 56 3.30 -9.31 18.22
N LYS A 57 3.66 -10.51 18.67
CA LYS A 57 4.60 -11.40 17.98
C LYS A 57 4.05 -11.84 16.62
N HIS A 58 2.76 -12.17 16.52
CA HIS A 58 2.13 -12.53 15.25
C HIS A 58 2.12 -11.35 14.27
N LYS A 59 1.75 -10.14 14.72
CA LYS A 59 1.79 -8.91 13.92
C LYS A 59 3.22 -8.55 13.49
N TRP A 60 4.21 -8.79 14.35
CA TRP A 60 5.62 -8.60 14.00
C TRP A 60 6.07 -9.56 12.89
N HIS A 61 5.71 -10.84 12.96
CA HIS A 61 6.02 -11.80 11.90
C HIS A 61 5.30 -11.48 10.58
N LEU A 62 4.06 -10.98 10.64
CA LEU A 62 3.35 -10.48 9.45
C LEU A 62 4.08 -9.29 8.83
N PHE A 63 4.59 -8.37 9.66
CA PHE A 63 5.38 -7.24 9.19
C PHE A 63 6.71 -7.70 8.56
N GLU A 64 7.45 -8.62 9.19
CA GLU A 64 8.67 -9.20 8.62
C GLU A 64 8.41 -9.90 7.28
N TYR A 65 7.32 -10.66 7.19
CA TYR A 65 6.91 -11.32 5.96
C TYR A 65 6.56 -10.31 4.87
N ALA A 66 5.78 -9.27 5.18
CA ALA A 66 5.44 -8.21 4.24
C ALA A 66 6.68 -7.45 3.77
N SER A 67 7.64 -7.18 4.66
CA SER A 67 8.91 -6.53 4.32
C SER A 67 9.74 -7.42 3.38
N LYS A 68 9.89 -8.71 3.69
CA LYS A 68 10.60 -9.66 2.82
C LYS A 68 9.95 -9.80 1.44
N MET A 69 8.62 -9.85 1.38
CA MET A 69 7.89 -9.89 0.12
C MET A 69 8.12 -8.61 -0.69
N LYS A 70 8.06 -7.43 -0.05
CA LYS A 70 8.40 -6.16 -0.69
C LYS A 70 9.83 -6.18 -1.27
N ASP A 71 10.81 -6.64 -0.51
CA ASP A 71 12.20 -6.69 -0.96
C ASP A 71 12.39 -7.68 -2.12
N MET A 72 11.69 -8.83 -2.09
CA MET A 72 11.64 -9.78 -3.19
C MET A 72 11.04 -9.15 -4.45
N TYR A 73 9.93 -8.40 -4.33
CA TYR A 73 9.32 -7.70 -5.46
C TYR A 73 10.24 -6.60 -6.00
N ILE A 74 10.94 -5.85 -5.13
CA ILE A 74 11.93 -4.86 -5.56
C ILE A 74 13.07 -5.54 -6.31
N HIS A 75 13.57 -6.68 -5.82
CA HIS A 75 14.63 -7.42 -6.49
C HIS A 75 14.19 -7.92 -7.87
N LYS A 76 12.99 -8.49 -7.98
CA LYS A 76 12.42 -8.95 -9.25
C LYS A 76 12.22 -7.80 -10.24
N LEU A 77 11.73 -6.65 -9.78
CA LEU A 77 11.60 -5.46 -10.63
C LEU A 77 12.95 -4.94 -11.13
N LYS A 78 14.04 -5.11 -10.36
CA LYS A 78 15.39 -4.79 -10.83
C LYS A 78 15.87 -5.78 -11.89
N GLU A 79 15.66 -7.08 -11.69
CA GLU A 79 15.98 -8.10 -12.69
C GLU A 79 15.22 -7.87 -14.00
N ASP A 80 13.93 -7.55 -13.92
CA ASP A 80 13.11 -7.22 -15.09
C ASP A 80 13.61 -5.95 -15.80
N LEU A 81 14.09 -4.94 -15.06
CA LEU A 81 14.69 -3.74 -15.64
C LEU A 81 16.01 -4.05 -16.35
N ASP A 82 16.87 -4.86 -15.74
CA ASP A 82 18.15 -5.27 -16.33
C ASP A 82 17.90 -6.08 -17.62
N LEU A 83 16.93 -7.00 -17.61
CA LEU A 83 16.49 -7.74 -18.80
C LEU A 83 15.97 -6.83 -19.92
N ILE A 84 15.19 -5.79 -19.58
CA ILE A 84 14.70 -4.82 -20.57
C ILE A 84 15.86 -4.04 -21.18
N ASP A 85 16.86 -3.66 -20.38
CA ASP A 85 18.02 -2.94 -20.88
C ASP A 85 18.92 -3.83 -21.76
N GLU A 86 19.10 -5.11 -21.41
CA GLU A 86 19.75 -6.10 -22.29
C GLU A 86 19.00 -6.26 -23.62
N GLN A 87 17.67 -6.36 -23.58
CA GLN A 87 16.84 -6.44 -24.79
C GLN A 87 16.98 -5.18 -25.66
N LYS A 88 17.05 -3.98 -25.08
CA LYS A 88 17.30 -2.74 -25.84
C LYS A 88 18.64 -2.78 -26.55
N VAL A 89 19.70 -3.26 -25.88
CA VAL A 89 21.03 -3.38 -26.48
C VAL A 89 20.99 -4.34 -27.67
N ILE A 90 20.33 -5.50 -27.54
CA ILE A 90 20.18 -6.47 -28.63
C ILE A 90 19.40 -5.87 -29.81
N VAL A 91 18.27 -5.20 -29.54
CA VAL A 91 17.47 -4.57 -30.60
C VAL A 91 18.27 -3.48 -31.32
N HIS A 92 19.03 -2.67 -30.59
CA HIS A 92 19.85 -1.63 -31.19
C HIS A 92 20.99 -2.22 -32.03
N GLN A 93 21.58 -3.34 -31.61
CA GLN A 93 22.58 -4.08 -32.39
C GLN A 93 21.99 -4.60 -33.71
N LEU A 94 20.80 -5.23 -33.66
CA LEU A 94 20.09 -5.72 -34.84
C LEU A 94 19.72 -4.59 -35.81
N GLN A 95 19.34 -3.42 -35.29
CA GLN A 95 19.04 -2.25 -36.12
C GLN A 95 20.30 -1.74 -36.84
N ILE A 96 21.45 -1.70 -36.16
CA ILE A 96 22.73 -1.31 -36.78
C ILE A 96 23.09 -2.31 -37.89
N GLU A 97 23.02 -3.61 -37.63
CA GLU A 97 23.30 -4.65 -38.63
C GLU A 97 22.38 -4.54 -39.85
N SER A 98 21.10 -4.21 -39.64
CA SER A 98 20.14 -3.98 -40.72
C SER A 98 20.51 -2.76 -41.57
N ILE A 99 20.90 -1.65 -40.93
CA ILE A 99 21.36 -0.44 -41.62
C ILE A 99 22.62 -0.73 -42.43
N ASP A 100 23.60 -1.42 -41.84
CA ASP A 100 24.85 -1.80 -42.52
C ASP A 100 24.59 -2.65 -43.76
N LYS A 101 23.63 -3.59 -43.67
CA LYS A 101 23.22 -4.40 -44.82
C LYS A 101 22.59 -3.56 -45.93
N ILE A 102 21.73 -2.60 -45.59
CA ILE A 102 21.13 -1.68 -46.57
C ILE A 102 22.21 -0.81 -47.23
N LEU A 103 23.19 -0.32 -46.47
CA LEU A 103 24.32 0.45 -46.98
C LEU A 103 25.20 -0.39 -47.92
N ALA A 104 25.48 -1.64 -47.57
CA ALA A 104 26.23 -2.56 -48.43
C ALA A 104 25.50 -2.85 -49.75
N ASP A 105 24.19 -3.08 -49.71
CA ASP A 105 23.37 -3.33 -50.90
C ASP A 105 23.28 -2.11 -51.82
N THR A 106 23.09 -0.92 -51.25
CA THR A 106 23.05 0.34 -52.01
C THR A 106 24.40 0.66 -52.64
N TYR A 107 25.50 0.46 -51.91
CA TYR A 107 26.85 0.58 -52.46
C TYR A 107 27.10 -0.38 -53.62
N THR A 108 26.69 -1.65 -53.48
CA THR A 108 26.84 -2.66 -54.53
C THR A 108 26.04 -2.31 -55.79
N ARG A 109 24.80 -1.82 -55.63
CA ARG A 109 23.99 -1.31 -56.74
C ARG A 109 24.64 -0.12 -57.43
N SER A 110 25.09 0.87 -56.65
CA SER A 110 25.77 2.06 -57.20
C SER A 110 27.03 1.69 -57.98
N LYS A 111 27.84 0.77 -57.45
CA LYS A 111 29.03 0.26 -58.14
C LYS A 111 28.68 -0.45 -59.45
N LYS A 112 27.61 -1.23 -59.48
CA LYS A 112 27.12 -1.88 -60.70
C LYS A 112 26.73 -0.85 -61.77
N TYR A 113 25.95 0.17 -61.40
CA TYR A 113 25.56 1.25 -62.33
C TYR A 113 26.76 2.04 -62.82
N PHE A 114 27.74 2.32 -61.95
CA PHE A 114 28.97 2.99 -62.34
C PHE A 114 29.76 2.19 -63.36
N ASN A 115 29.95 0.88 -63.13
CA ASN A 115 30.63 0.00 -64.06
C ASN A 115 29.89 -0.10 -65.42
N GLU A 116 28.56 -0.10 -65.41
CA GLU A 116 27.74 -0.14 -66.62
C GLU A 116 27.85 1.17 -67.42
N TYR A 117 27.82 2.31 -66.73
CA TYR A 117 28.12 3.61 -67.32
C TYR A 117 29.51 3.64 -67.96
N GLU A 118 30.54 3.16 -67.25
CA GLU A 118 31.92 3.17 -67.74
C GLU A 118 32.07 2.28 -69.00
N ARG A 119 31.47 1.08 -69.00
CA ARG A 119 31.41 0.21 -70.18
C ARG A 119 30.74 0.92 -71.36
N ARG A 120 29.59 1.56 -71.14
CA ARG A 120 28.85 2.24 -72.21
C ARG A 120 29.61 3.44 -72.76
N ARG A 121 30.24 4.23 -71.89
CA ARG A 121 31.14 5.33 -72.26
C ARG A 121 32.29 4.83 -73.13
N ASN A 122 32.99 3.78 -72.68
CA ASN A 122 34.14 3.23 -73.40
C ASN A 122 33.73 2.62 -74.76
N ALA A 123 32.57 1.97 -74.83
CA ALA A 123 32.02 1.48 -76.10
C ALA A 123 31.77 2.61 -77.09
N ILE A 124 31.14 3.72 -76.67
CA ILE A 124 30.90 4.90 -77.52
C ILE A 124 32.21 5.52 -77.99
N ILE A 125 33.21 5.65 -77.09
CA ILE A 125 34.53 6.18 -77.45
C ILE A 125 35.20 5.28 -78.49
N THR A 126 35.13 3.96 -78.30
CA THR A 126 35.76 2.99 -79.20
C THR A 126 35.10 3.03 -80.58
N ASP A 127 33.77 3.03 -80.63
CA ASP A 127 33.00 3.13 -81.87
C ASP A 127 33.32 4.41 -82.64
N ARG A 128 33.38 5.55 -81.94
CA ARG A 128 33.77 6.84 -82.53
C ARG A 128 35.20 6.83 -83.05
N ASN A 129 36.15 6.21 -82.33
CA ASN A 129 37.53 6.09 -82.77
C ASN A 129 37.66 5.15 -83.99
N CYS A 130 36.89 4.07 -84.04
CA CYS A 130 36.80 3.19 -85.21
C CYS A 130 36.28 3.94 -86.42
N PHE A 131 35.21 4.72 -86.26
CA PHE A 131 34.64 5.56 -87.33
C PHE A 131 35.67 6.58 -87.85
N ILE A 132 36.37 7.28 -86.96
CA ILE A 132 37.42 8.24 -87.34
C ILE A 132 38.55 7.52 -88.09
N SER A 133 39.02 6.38 -87.57
CA SER A 133 40.10 5.61 -88.19
C SER A 133 39.73 5.08 -89.57
N HIS A 134 38.47 4.66 -89.76
CA HIS A 134 37.94 4.23 -91.05
C HIS A 134 37.95 5.38 -92.06
N ASN A 135 37.44 6.55 -91.68
CA ASN A 135 37.45 7.73 -92.55
C ASN A 135 38.87 8.18 -92.94
N ILE A 136 39.82 8.15 -92.00
CA ILE A 136 41.23 8.46 -92.29
C ILE A 136 41.82 7.46 -93.31
N LYS A 137 41.52 6.17 -93.16
CA LYS A 137 41.98 5.15 -94.12
C LYS A 137 41.37 5.34 -95.51
N LEU A 138 40.07 5.66 -95.58
CA LEU A 138 39.38 5.92 -96.83
C LEU A 138 40.03 7.11 -97.56
N SER A 139 40.21 8.23 -96.84
CA SER A 139 40.86 9.44 -97.35
C SER A 139 42.31 9.19 -97.80
N ARG A 140 43.07 8.36 -97.08
CA ARG A 140 44.42 7.96 -97.52
C ARG A 140 44.38 7.12 -98.79
N SER A 141 43.45 6.18 -98.93
CA SER A 141 43.35 5.39 -100.18
C SER A 141 42.96 6.24 -101.39
N GLU A 142 42.11 7.26 -101.18
CA GLU A 142 41.77 8.23 -102.22
C GLU A 142 43.01 9.05 -102.61
N GLN A 143 43.82 9.44 -101.62
CA GLN A 143 45.06 10.16 -101.83
C GLN A 143 46.14 9.31 -102.53
N ASP A 144 46.27 8.03 -102.18
CA ASP A 144 47.20 7.08 -102.80
C ASP A 144 46.78 6.77 -104.25
N TRP A 145 45.47 6.70 -104.51
CA TRP A 145 44.93 6.57 -105.87
C TRP A 145 45.26 7.81 -106.72
N LEU A 146 45.07 9.01 -106.16
CA LEU A 146 45.45 10.27 -106.82
C LEU A 146 46.96 10.40 -107.06
N GLN A 147 47.80 9.91 -106.13
CA GLN A 147 49.25 9.89 -106.31
C GLN A 147 49.67 8.88 -107.37
N SER A 148 49.07 7.69 -107.41
CA SER A 148 49.35 6.67 -108.43
C SER A 148 48.92 7.12 -109.82
N TYR A 149 47.77 7.80 -109.92
CA TYR A 149 47.31 8.44 -111.16
C TYR A 149 48.29 9.53 -111.63
N ASN A 150 48.76 10.39 -110.72
CA ASN A 150 49.80 11.39 -111.03
C ASN A 150 51.14 10.75 -111.44
N TYR A 151 51.52 9.63 -110.82
CA TYR A 151 52.75 8.91 -111.16
C TYR A 151 52.68 8.30 -112.58
N LEU A 152 51.55 7.69 -112.95
CA LEU A 152 51.28 7.21 -114.31
C LEU A 152 51.35 8.35 -115.35
N LEU A 153 50.79 9.51 -115.01
CA LEU A 153 50.87 10.73 -115.83
C LEU A 153 52.30 11.28 -115.98
N HIS A 154 53.16 11.02 -114.99
CA HIS A 154 54.57 11.40 -115.01
C HIS A 154 55.45 10.39 -115.76
N GLU A 155 55.09 9.10 -115.75
CA GLU A 155 55.77 8.05 -116.52
C GLU A 155 55.53 8.17 -118.02
N ASP A 156 54.30 8.52 -118.44
CA ASP A 156 53.96 8.77 -119.86
C ASP A 156 54.62 10.04 -120.45
N ASN A 157 55.15 10.94 -119.62
CA ASN A 157 55.66 12.25 -120.03
C ASN A 157 57.19 12.41 -119.92
N LYS A 158 57.93 11.31 -119.95
CA LYS A 158 59.39 11.35 -119.71
C LYS A 158 60.26 11.78 -120.89
N GLU A 159 59.71 12.31 -121.98
CA GLU A 159 60.50 12.72 -123.14
C GLU A 159 60.13 14.08 -123.79
N TYR A 160 59.40 14.96 -123.09
CA TYR A 160 59.04 16.30 -123.64
C TYR A 160 59.12 17.44 -122.60
N ASN A 161 60.20 17.47 -121.82
CA ASN A 161 60.57 18.65 -121.02
C ASN A 161 61.61 19.43 -121.85
N GLU A 162 61.43 20.69 -122.23
CA GLU A 162 61.67 21.82 -121.30
C GLU A 162 60.98 23.14 -121.73
N PHE A 163 60.24 23.17 -122.85
CA PHE A 163 59.59 24.43 -123.31
C PHE A 163 58.13 24.59 -122.84
N PHE A 164 57.43 23.49 -122.51
CA PHE A 164 56.02 23.53 -122.08
C PHE A 164 55.84 23.95 -120.61
N PHE A 165 56.90 23.85 -119.80
CA PHE A 165 56.84 24.13 -118.36
C PHE A 165 56.79 25.61 -118.01
N GLN A 166 57.11 26.52 -118.93
CA GLN A 166 57.09 27.96 -118.64
C GLN A 166 55.66 28.53 -118.73
N ASP A 167 54.89 28.12 -119.75
CA ASP A 167 53.47 28.45 -119.86
C ASP A 167 52.62 27.70 -118.81
N ILE A 168 52.94 26.44 -118.52
CA ILE A 168 52.30 25.72 -117.40
C ILE A 168 52.67 26.35 -116.06
N ARG A 169 53.90 26.83 -115.83
CA ARG A 169 54.26 27.51 -114.57
C ARG A 169 53.55 28.83 -114.39
N LEU A 170 53.37 29.62 -115.45
CA LEU A 170 52.59 30.87 -115.40
C LEU A 170 51.10 30.59 -115.19
N ALA A 171 50.53 29.61 -115.91
CA ALA A 171 49.16 29.16 -115.69
C ALA A 171 48.94 28.50 -114.32
N GLN A 172 49.95 27.81 -113.77
CA GLN A 172 49.94 27.26 -112.41
C GLN A 172 50.13 28.36 -111.36
N TYR A 173 50.88 29.43 -111.64
CA TYR A 173 51.02 30.57 -110.74
C TYR A 173 49.74 31.40 -110.71
N GLU A 174 49.07 31.60 -111.85
CA GLU A 174 47.74 32.20 -111.94
C GLU A 174 46.68 31.30 -111.28
N LYS A 175 46.68 29.98 -111.53
CA LYS A 175 45.82 29.04 -110.79
C LYS A 175 46.13 29.00 -109.30
N ARG A 176 47.39 29.17 -108.89
CA ARG A 176 47.78 29.22 -107.47
C ARG A 176 47.36 30.54 -106.84
N GLN A 177 47.44 31.65 -107.55
CA GLN A 177 46.91 32.94 -107.08
C GLN A 177 45.38 32.94 -107.03
N GLN A 178 44.71 32.35 -108.03
CA GLN A 178 43.27 32.08 -107.98
C GLN A 178 42.93 31.13 -106.82
N PHE A 179 43.71 30.07 -106.60
CA PHE A 179 43.51 29.16 -105.47
C PHE A 179 43.78 29.82 -104.12
N ILE A 180 44.72 30.76 -104.02
CA ILE A 180 44.96 31.56 -102.80
C ILE A 180 43.83 32.55 -102.59
N MET A 181 43.33 33.18 -103.65
CA MET A 181 42.15 34.05 -103.58
C MET A 181 40.89 33.26 -103.22
N GLU A 182 40.68 32.08 -103.80
CA GLU A 182 39.62 31.14 -103.45
C GLU A 182 39.80 30.63 -102.02
N MET A 183 41.01 30.25 -101.59
CA MET A 183 41.28 29.82 -100.22
C MET A 183 41.09 30.94 -99.21
N ASN A 184 41.42 32.19 -99.55
CA ASN A 184 41.14 33.35 -98.70
C ASN A 184 39.63 33.63 -98.64
N TYR A 185 38.92 33.53 -99.77
CA TYR A 185 37.46 33.63 -99.83
C TYR A 185 36.79 32.52 -99.02
N TYR A 186 37.24 31.26 -99.16
CA TYR A 186 36.79 30.13 -98.37
C TYR A 186 37.19 30.26 -96.90
N GLY A 187 38.36 30.82 -96.61
CA GLY A 187 38.84 31.09 -95.25
C GLY A 187 37.99 32.14 -94.54
N GLU A 188 37.68 33.26 -95.22
CA GLU A 188 36.73 34.27 -94.76
C GLU A 188 35.33 33.68 -94.62
N TRP A 189 34.88 32.87 -95.59
CA TRP A 189 33.59 32.20 -95.53
C TRP A 189 33.51 31.23 -94.34
N VAL A 190 34.54 30.41 -94.09
CA VAL A 190 34.61 29.50 -92.93
C VAL A 190 34.64 30.27 -91.61
N LEU A 191 35.41 31.36 -91.53
CA LEU A 191 35.43 32.25 -90.37
C LEU A 191 34.05 32.87 -90.12
N GLN A 192 33.36 33.28 -91.18
CA GLN A 192 32.01 33.84 -91.10
C GLN A 192 30.99 32.77 -90.66
N VAL A 193 31.09 31.55 -91.18
CA VAL A 193 30.27 30.39 -90.76
C VAL A 193 30.54 30.03 -89.30
N MET A 194 31.81 30.00 -88.86
CA MET A 194 32.18 29.75 -87.46
C MET A 194 31.66 30.84 -86.54
N LYS A 195 31.75 32.11 -86.94
CA LYS A 195 31.21 33.23 -86.18
C LYS A 195 29.69 33.12 -86.05
N GLN A 196 28.98 32.83 -87.14
CA GLN A 196 27.54 32.59 -87.12
C GLN A 196 27.17 31.37 -86.25
N ALA A 197 27.95 30.30 -86.28
CA ALA A 197 27.74 29.13 -85.44
C ALA A 197 27.95 29.45 -83.95
N CYS A 198 28.98 30.22 -83.61
CA CYS A 198 29.22 30.69 -82.23
C CYS A 198 28.09 31.59 -81.74
N GLU A 199 27.67 32.58 -82.54
CA GLU A 199 26.53 33.44 -82.21
C GLU A 199 25.23 32.63 -82.02
N ARG A 200 25.05 31.56 -82.81
CA ARG A 200 23.88 30.67 -82.70
C ARG A 200 23.92 29.81 -81.45
N ILE A 201 25.09 29.28 -81.07
CA ILE A 201 25.29 28.56 -79.79
C ILE A 201 25.05 29.49 -78.62
N GLN A 202 25.56 30.72 -78.70
CA GLN A 202 25.41 31.72 -77.65
C GLN A 202 23.93 32.10 -77.47
N ARG A 203 23.18 32.31 -78.56
CA ARG A 203 21.72 32.47 -78.50
C ARG A 203 20.99 31.28 -77.89
N ILE A 204 21.37 30.04 -78.24
CA ILE A 204 20.77 28.83 -77.65
C ILE A 204 21.04 28.77 -76.14
N TYR A 205 22.25 29.14 -75.73
CA TYR A 205 22.63 29.18 -74.32
C TYR A 205 21.86 30.26 -73.57
N ASP A 206 21.77 31.47 -74.13
CA ASP A 206 21.02 32.58 -73.56
C ASP A 206 19.53 32.24 -73.48
N ASP A 207 18.93 31.68 -74.54
CA ASP A 207 17.56 31.17 -74.55
C ASP A 207 17.33 30.07 -73.49
N TYR A 208 18.30 29.17 -73.28
CA TYR A 208 18.22 28.15 -72.24
C TYR A 208 18.25 28.78 -70.84
N VAL A 209 19.16 29.75 -70.62
CA VAL A 209 19.27 30.45 -69.33
C VAL A 209 18.00 31.24 -69.04
N GLU A 210 17.49 31.99 -70.01
CA GLU A 210 16.27 32.79 -69.89
C GLU A 210 15.05 31.88 -69.62
N ASN A 211 14.87 30.81 -70.42
CA ASN A 211 13.75 29.88 -70.26
C ASN A 211 13.82 29.00 -68.99
N THR A 212 15.00 28.85 -68.38
CA THR A 212 15.16 28.06 -67.14
C THR A 212 15.27 28.90 -65.88
N ARG A 213 15.39 30.23 -66.00
CA ARG A 213 15.54 31.15 -64.85
C ARG A 213 14.35 31.09 -63.91
N GLU A 214 13.13 31.20 -64.44
CA GLU A 214 11.90 31.09 -63.64
C GLU A 214 11.73 29.70 -63.02
N LYS A 215 12.07 28.65 -63.78
CA LYS A 215 11.98 27.26 -63.29
C LYS A 215 12.98 26.98 -62.16
N LYS A 216 14.19 27.54 -62.22
CA LYS A 216 15.18 27.46 -61.13
C LYS A 216 14.69 28.21 -59.90
N ALA A 217 14.17 29.42 -60.06
CA ALA A 217 13.62 30.19 -58.94
C ALA A 217 12.44 29.46 -58.27
N LEU A 218 11.53 28.87 -59.05
CA LEU A 218 10.43 28.05 -58.55
C LEU A 218 10.92 26.79 -57.82
N TYR A 219 11.97 26.13 -58.34
CA TYR A 219 12.58 24.97 -57.68
C TYR A 219 13.19 25.36 -56.32
N ASP A 220 13.89 26.48 -56.24
CA ASP A 220 14.50 26.95 -54.99
C ASP A 220 13.43 27.31 -53.95
N ILE A 221 12.32 27.96 -54.37
CA ILE A 221 11.16 28.23 -53.49
C ILE A 221 10.53 26.93 -52.99
N LEU A 222 10.29 25.96 -53.88
CA LEU A 222 9.72 24.66 -53.51
C LEU A 222 10.65 23.90 -52.56
N ARG A 223 11.97 23.97 -52.77
CA ARG A 223 12.97 23.34 -51.91
C ARG A 223 12.95 23.95 -50.50
N ASP A 224 12.87 25.28 -50.40
CA ASP A 224 12.74 25.98 -49.11
C ASP A 224 11.42 25.66 -48.41
N GLN A 225 10.32 25.55 -49.15
CA GLN A 225 9.03 25.11 -48.61
C GLN A 225 9.10 23.67 -48.09
N ASN A 226 9.66 22.75 -48.87
CA ASN A 226 9.80 21.35 -48.48
C ASN A 226 10.67 21.21 -47.22
N SER A 227 11.73 22.02 -47.11
CA SER A 227 12.55 22.12 -45.90
C SER A 227 11.75 22.57 -44.67
N LYS A 228 10.87 23.57 -44.81
CA LYS A 228 10.01 24.05 -43.72
C LYS A 228 8.93 23.04 -43.35
N ASP A 229 8.38 22.35 -44.35
CA ASP A 229 7.39 21.30 -44.16
C ASP A 229 8.01 20.10 -43.43
N GLU A 230 9.24 19.70 -43.76
CA GLU A 230 9.98 18.66 -43.04
C GLU A 230 10.19 19.00 -41.56
N VAL A 231 10.56 20.26 -41.26
CA VAL A 231 10.67 20.73 -39.86
C VAL A 231 9.32 20.67 -39.15
N SER A 232 8.24 21.11 -39.81
CA SER A 232 6.90 21.10 -39.25
C SER A 232 6.39 19.67 -39.00
N ILE A 233 6.69 18.73 -39.92
CA ILE A 233 6.36 17.31 -39.79
C ILE A 233 7.12 16.71 -38.59
N ASP A 234 8.40 17.02 -38.42
CA ASP A 234 9.18 16.55 -37.26
C ASP A 234 8.61 17.09 -35.93
N GLU A 235 8.20 18.36 -35.89
CA GLU A 235 7.51 18.94 -34.73
C GLU A 235 6.17 18.25 -34.45
N PHE A 236 5.37 17.97 -35.47
CA PHE A 236 4.13 17.22 -35.31
C PHE A 236 4.37 15.80 -34.81
N ASN A 237 5.38 15.10 -35.34
CA ASN A 237 5.74 13.76 -34.87
C ASN A 237 6.15 13.76 -33.40
N LYS A 238 6.95 14.75 -32.96
CA LYS A 238 7.30 14.93 -31.55
C LYS A 238 6.08 15.20 -30.69
N LYS A 239 5.13 16.01 -31.16
CA LYS A 239 3.89 16.31 -30.46
C LYS A 239 2.98 15.09 -30.34
N ILE A 240 2.88 14.27 -31.40
CA ILE A 240 2.13 13.01 -31.40
C ILE A 240 2.75 12.04 -30.38
N ALA A 241 4.07 11.86 -30.40
CA ALA A 241 4.76 10.99 -29.44
C ALA A 241 4.52 11.45 -27.99
N TRP A 242 4.58 12.76 -27.74
CA TRP A 242 4.26 13.31 -26.42
C TRP A 242 2.80 13.04 -26.00
N LEU A 243 1.84 13.25 -26.89
CA LEU A 243 0.42 12.99 -26.63
C LEU A 243 0.16 11.51 -26.32
N GLN A 244 0.82 10.58 -27.03
CA GLN A 244 0.71 9.14 -26.75
C GLN A 244 1.24 8.79 -25.34
N VAL A 245 2.34 9.40 -24.92
CA VAL A 245 2.85 9.23 -23.55
C VAL A 245 1.85 9.77 -22.52
N GLN A 246 1.25 10.93 -22.77
CA GLN A 246 0.23 11.49 -21.87
C GLN A 246 -1.03 10.62 -21.81
N GLN A 247 -1.49 10.09 -22.94
CA GLN A 247 -2.63 9.17 -23.00
C GLN A 247 -2.36 7.91 -22.18
N LYS A 248 -1.15 7.34 -22.29
CA LYS A 248 -0.75 6.18 -21.49
C LYS A 248 -0.75 6.50 -19.99
N LYS A 249 -0.17 7.64 -19.58
CA LYS A 249 -0.21 8.10 -18.18
C LYS A 249 -1.63 8.29 -17.66
N ALA A 250 -2.50 8.90 -18.46
CA ALA A 250 -3.90 9.07 -18.09
C ALA A 250 -4.61 7.73 -17.91
N SER A 251 -4.40 6.78 -18.83
CA SER A 251 -4.92 5.41 -18.74
C SER A 251 -4.43 4.69 -17.47
N ASP A 252 -3.14 4.79 -17.16
CA ASP A 252 -2.54 4.22 -15.94
C ASP A 252 -3.09 4.87 -14.66
N THR A 253 -3.52 6.12 -14.73
CA THR A 253 -4.14 6.81 -13.59
C THR A 253 -5.58 6.35 -13.38
N VAL A 254 -6.33 6.15 -14.49
CA VAL A 254 -7.71 5.63 -14.46
C VAL A 254 -7.76 4.18 -13.96
N SER A 255 -6.77 3.35 -14.32
CA SER A 255 -6.71 1.97 -13.80
C SER A 255 -6.44 1.94 -12.29
N LYS A 256 -5.56 2.83 -11.79
CA LYS A 256 -5.32 2.99 -10.35
C LYS A 256 -6.54 3.47 -9.59
N THR A 257 -7.29 4.45 -10.12
CA THR A 257 -8.52 4.93 -9.46
C THR A 257 -9.62 3.88 -9.43
N LYS A 258 -9.69 3.01 -10.45
CA LYS A 258 -10.61 1.86 -10.44
C LYS A 258 -10.32 0.88 -9.30
N ASN A 259 -9.03 0.62 -9.00
CA ASN A 259 -8.64 -0.21 -7.86
C ASN A 259 -8.98 0.44 -6.50
N ILE A 260 -8.92 1.77 -6.41
CA ILE A 260 -9.34 2.50 -5.21
C ILE A 260 -10.84 2.34 -5.00
N ALA A 261 -11.65 2.40 -6.06
CA ALA A 261 -13.09 2.21 -5.97
C ALA A 261 -13.48 0.82 -5.46
N SER A 262 -12.77 -0.24 -5.86
CA SER A 262 -13.00 -1.58 -5.28
C SER A 262 -12.63 -1.64 -3.80
N SER A 263 -11.52 -1.01 -3.39
CA SER A 263 -11.16 -0.97 -1.96
C SER A 263 -12.16 -0.18 -1.11
N ILE A 264 -12.83 0.84 -1.67
CA ILE A 264 -13.89 1.55 -0.98
C ILE A 264 -15.09 0.62 -0.72
N LEU A 265 -15.48 -0.20 -1.70
CA LEU A 265 -16.57 -1.18 -1.54
C LEU A 265 -16.22 -2.24 -0.47
N ASP A 266 -14.97 -2.71 -0.46
CA ASP A 266 -14.50 -3.66 0.56
C ASP A 266 -14.55 -3.05 1.96
N LEU A 267 -14.13 -1.77 2.10
CA LEU A 267 -14.21 -1.04 3.37
C LEU A 267 -15.64 -0.75 3.82
N GLU A 268 -16.56 -0.47 2.89
CA GLU A 268 -17.98 -0.31 3.20
C GLU A 268 -18.62 -1.62 3.68
N ALA A 269 -18.25 -2.75 3.06
CA ALA A 269 -18.67 -4.07 3.52
C ALA A 269 -18.13 -4.39 4.92
N GLU A 270 -16.84 -4.10 5.17
CA GLU A 270 -16.23 -4.30 6.50
C GLU A 270 -16.90 -3.42 7.55
N LYS A 271 -17.20 -2.15 7.22
CA LYS A 271 -17.94 -1.25 8.11
C LYS A 271 -19.31 -1.82 8.49
N SER A 272 -20.06 -2.36 7.53
CA SER A 272 -21.36 -2.98 7.80
C SER A 272 -21.24 -4.15 8.78
N ILE A 273 -20.20 -4.98 8.65
CA ILE A 273 -19.93 -6.09 9.58
C ILE A 273 -19.66 -5.57 10.99
N TYR A 274 -18.87 -4.49 11.12
CA TYR A 274 -18.60 -3.89 12.44
C TYR A 274 -19.84 -3.24 13.05
N ASP A 275 -20.66 -2.55 12.25
CA ASP A 275 -21.91 -1.95 12.72
C ASP A 275 -22.87 -3.04 13.24
N ASP A 276 -22.99 -4.17 12.53
CA ASP A 276 -23.78 -5.32 12.96
C ASP A 276 -23.24 -5.93 14.27
N ALA A 277 -21.92 -6.15 14.35
CA ALA A 277 -21.28 -6.67 15.55
C ALA A 277 -21.47 -5.73 16.76
N GLN A 278 -21.36 -4.41 16.54
CA GLN A 278 -21.58 -3.41 17.58
C GLN A 278 -23.04 -3.42 18.05
N ASN A 279 -24.01 -3.56 17.15
CA ASN A 279 -25.42 -3.66 17.51
C ASN A 279 -25.71 -4.92 18.34
N VAL A 280 -25.15 -6.07 17.97
CA VAL A 280 -25.28 -7.31 18.75
C VAL A 280 -24.67 -7.16 20.14
N LEU A 281 -23.49 -6.54 20.26
CA LEU A 281 -22.86 -6.29 21.56
C LEU A 281 -23.70 -5.35 22.43
N ARG A 282 -24.24 -4.25 21.86
CA ARG A 282 -25.11 -3.33 22.59
C ARG A 282 -26.36 -4.03 23.11
N GLN A 283 -27.00 -4.86 22.29
CA GLN A 283 -28.17 -5.63 22.72
C GLN A 283 -27.81 -6.59 23.87
N ARG A 284 -26.69 -7.30 23.78
CA ARG A 284 -26.22 -8.17 24.87
C ARG A 284 -25.98 -7.41 26.17
N PHE A 285 -25.30 -6.26 26.11
CA PHE A 285 -25.06 -5.45 27.30
C PHE A 285 -26.36 -4.99 27.98
N VAL A 286 -27.37 -4.58 27.20
CA VAL A 286 -28.67 -4.20 27.76
C VAL A 286 -29.34 -5.41 28.43
N THR A 287 -29.36 -6.56 27.77
CA THR A 287 -29.98 -7.77 28.34
C THR A 287 -29.27 -8.29 29.59
N GLU A 288 -27.94 -8.23 29.63
CA GLU A 288 -27.15 -8.63 30.79
C GLU A 288 -27.34 -7.66 31.95
N ALA A 289 -27.34 -6.34 31.68
CA ALA A 289 -27.61 -5.32 32.69
C ALA A 289 -29.01 -5.47 33.30
N GLU A 290 -30.04 -5.77 32.48
CA GLU A 290 -31.39 -6.06 32.99
C GLU A 290 -31.43 -7.33 33.83
N ALA A 291 -30.71 -8.39 33.42
CA ALA A 291 -30.65 -9.64 34.18
C ALA A 291 -29.94 -9.46 35.52
N ASP A 292 -28.86 -8.69 35.56
CA ASP A 292 -28.12 -8.38 36.78
C ASP A 292 -28.94 -7.49 37.71
N GLN A 293 -29.67 -6.49 37.18
CA GLN A 293 -30.59 -5.69 37.97
C GLN A 293 -31.67 -6.56 38.63
N ARG A 294 -32.29 -7.49 37.90
CA ARG A 294 -33.29 -8.41 38.47
C ARG A 294 -32.71 -9.27 39.59
N LYS A 295 -31.48 -9.78 39.43
CA LYS A 295 -30.81 -10.55 40.49
C LYS A 295 -30.52 -9.70 41.72
N LEU A 296 -30.09 -8.45 41.53
CA LEU A 296 -29.86 -7.53 42.65
C LEU A 296 -31.16 -7.22 43.39
N ASP A 297 -32.26 -7.02 42.67
CA ASP A 297 -33.58 -6.77 43.27
C ASP A 297 -34.06 -8.01 44.06
N GLU A 298 -33.90 -9.21 43.51
CA GLU A 298 -34.23 -10.46 44.20
C GLU A 298 -33.38 -10.67 45.47
N LEU A 299 -32.06 -10.48 45.38
CA LEU A 299 -31.16 -10.57 46.53
C LEU A 299 -31.49 -9.52 47.60
N SER A 300 -31.83 -8.30 47.19
CA SER A 300 -32.26 -7.23 48.09
C SER A 300 -33.56 -7.61 48.81
N GLN A 301 -34.55 -8.16 48.11
CA GLN A 301 -35.80 -8.63 48.71
C GLN A 301 -35.56 -9.75 49.72
N ILE A 302 -34.79 -10.79 49.34
CA ILE A 302 -34.47 -11.91 50.23
C ILE A 302 -33.69 -11.43 51.46
N SER A 303 -32.69 -10.56 51.27
CA SER A 303 -31.90 -10.01 52.37
C SER A 303 -32.75 -9.18 53.32
N ASN A 304 -33.64 -8.33 52.81
CA ASN A 304 -34.51 -7.51 53.64
C ASN A 304 -35.53 -8.35 54.41
N ALA A 305 -36.10 -9.38 53.77
CA ALA A 305 -36.98 -10.33 54.46
C ALA A 305 -36.26 -11.06 55.60
N CYS A 306 -35.05 -11.57 55.35
CA CYS A 306 -34.23 -12.23 56.37
C CYS A 306 -33.86 -11.26 57.53
N ILE A 307 -33.54 -10.01 57.21
CA ILE A 307 -33.28 -8.98 58.24
C ILE A 307 -34.53 -8.74 59.09
N GLN A 308 -35.72 -8.66 58.47
CA GLN A 308 -36.98 -8.49 59.19
C GLN A 308 -37.27 -9.67 60.12
N GLU A 309 -37.14 -10.91 59.62
CA GLU A 309 -37.30 -12.12 60.45
C GLU A 309 -36.33 -12.13 61.64
N LEU A 310 -35.06 -11.80 61.42
CA LEU A 310 -34.06 -11.72 62.50
C LEU A 310 -34.37 -10.60 63.50
N GLN A 311 -34.94 -9.48 63.06
CA GLN A 311 -35.38 -8.41 63.95
C GLN A 311 -36.59 -8.82 64.80
N GLU A 312 -37.53 -9.58 64.22
CA GLU A 312 -38.67 -10.14 64.94
C GLU A 312 -38.23 -11.16 65.99
N ASP A 313 -37.31 -12.07 65.63
CA ASP A 313 -36.70 -13.04 66.55
C ASP A 313 -35.94 -12.35 67.68
N LEU A 314 -35.17 -11.30 67.36
CA LEU A 314 -34.46 -10.50 68.35
C LEU A 314 -35.44 -9.84 69.33
N LYS A 315 -36.52 -9.24 68.83
CA LYS A 315 -37.55 -8.61 69.65
C LYS A 315 -38.24 -9.65 70.55
N LEU A 316 -38.57 -10.82 70.02
CA LEU A 316 -39.14 -11.92 70.80
C LEU A 316 -38.19 -12.37 71.93
N ALA A 317 -36.90 -12.53 71.62
CA ALA A 317 -35.89 -12.88 72.61
C ALA A 317 -35.74 -11.80 73.70
N GLU A 318 -35.73 -10.51 73.30
CA GLU A 318 -35.72 -9.39 74.24
C GLU A 318 -36.95 -9.38 75.15
N ASP A 319 -38.14 -9.62 74.59
CA ASP A 319 -39.38 -9.64 75.37
C ASP A 319 -39.43 -10.83 76.32
N ILE A 320 -39.00 -12.03 75.89
CA ILE A 320 -38.84 -13.20 76.78
C ILE A 320 -37.87 -12.88 77.92
N LEU A 321 -36.72 -12.25 77.63
CA LEU A 321 -35.75 -11.85 78.66
C LEU A 321 -36.33 -10.80 79.62
N LYS A 322 -37.07 -9.80 79.12
CA LYS A 322 -37.77 -8.81 79.96
C LYS A 322 -38.77 -9.49 80.89
N TYR A 323 -39.58 -10.43 80.39
CA TYR A 323 -40.52 -11.18 81.23
C TYR A 323 -39.80 -12.04 82.25
N ALA A 324 -38.73 -12.76 81.86
CA ALA A 324 -37.93 -13.55 82.80
C ALA A 324 -37.34 -12.69 83.92
N LEU A 325 -36.81 -11.50 83.60
CA LEU A 325 -36.31 -10.54 84.58
C LEU A 325 -37.41 -10.00 85.49
N LEU A 326 -38.61 -9.72 84.95
CA LEU A 326 -39.76 -9.26 85.72
C LEU A 326 -40.24 -10.34 86.69
N CYS A 327 -40.44 -11.58 86.21
CA CYS A 327 -40.83 -12.73 87.02
C CYS A 327 -39.81 -12.98 88.14
N SER A 328 -38.52 -12.90 87.83
CA SER A 328 -37.48 -13.09 88.84
C SER A 328 -37.55 -12.08 89.97
N LYS A 329 -38.17 -10.90 89.83
CA LYS A 329 -38.34 -9.99 90.98
C LYS A 329 -39.18 -10.59 92.12
N TYR A 330 -40.14 -11.46 91.80
CA TYR A 330 -41.06 -12.06 92.76
C TYR A 330 -40.60 -13.41 93.31
N GLU A 331 -39.58 -14.01 92.70
CA GLU A 331 -38.97 -15.25 93.18
C GLU A 331 -38.23 -15.03 94.50
N THR A 332 -38.31 -16.02 95.38
CA THR A 332 -37.57 -16.02 96.65
C THR A 332 -36.05 -16.14 96.41
N VAL A 333 -35.24 -15.76 97.40
CA VAL A 333 -33.77 -15.92 97.32
C VAL A 333 -33.37 -17.38 97.11
N VAL A 334 -34.13 -18.31 97.69
CA VAL A 334 -33.90 -19.76 97.57
C VAL A 334 -34.13 -20.23 96.14
N GLU A 335 -35.25 -19.85 95.53
CA GLU A 335 -35.57 -20.22 94.14
C GLU A 335 -34.66 -19.56 93.11
N LYS A 336 -34.06 -18.40 93.42
CA LYS A 336 -33.05 -17.77 92.56
C LYS A 336 -31.70 -18.49 92.64
N ALA A 337 -31.27 -18.83 93.85
CA ALA A 337 -30.00 -19.51 94.07
C ALA A 337 -30.03 -20.96 93.59
N GLN A 338 -31.17 -21.62 93.75
CA GLN A 338 -31.39 -23.00 93.35
C GLN A 338 -32.75 -23.15 92.62
N PRO A 339 -32.83 -22.75 91.34
CA PRO A 339 -34.07 -22.78 90.57
C PRO A 339 -34.57 -24.20 90.24
N TYR A 340 -33.75 -25.22 90.49
CA TYR A 340 -34.10 -26.62 90.26
C TYR A 340 -33.70 -27.45 91.48
N SER A 341 -34.62 -28.30 91.95
CA SER A 341 -34.31 -29.24 93.03
C SER A 341 -33.18 -30.19 92.62
N SER A 342 -32.34 -30.58 93.59
CA SER A 342 -31.26 -31.55 93.38
C SER A 342 -31.77 -32.86 92.79
N LEU A 343 -32.99 -33.27 93.16
CA LEU A 343 -33.70 -34.41 92.61
C LEU A 343 -33.88 -34.33 91.09
N ILE A 344 -34.20 -33.17 90.52
CA ILE A 344 -34.42 -33.02 89.07
C ILE A 344 -33.14 -33.01 88.27
N LEU A 345 -32.09 -32.44 88.84
CA LEU A 345 -30.77 -32.46 88.22
C LEU A 345 -30.25 -33.90 88.10
N SER A 346 -30.67 -34.80 89.00
CA SER A 346 -30.36 -36.24 88.98
C SER A 346 -31.28 -37.12 88.12
N ILE A 347 -32.39 -36.60 87.59
CA ILE A 347 -33.24 -37.38 86.67
C ILE A 347 -32.57 -37.43 85.29
N GLU A 348 -31.84 -38.53 85.04
CA GLU A 348 -31.44 -38.93 83.70
C GLU A 348 -32.64 -39.50 82.96
N MET A 349 -33.43 -38.63 82.33
CA MET A 349 -34.41 -39.11 81.36
C MET A 349 -33.66 -39.68 80.14
N PRO A 350 -34.06 -40.83 79.58
CA PRO A 350 -33.46 -41.45 78.39
C PRO A 350 -33.91 -40.68 77.14
N ILE A 351 -33.64 -39.38 77.13
CA ILE A 351 -33.92 -38.50 76.02
C ILE A 351 -32.71 -38.56 75.10
N ASP A 352 -32.91 -39.10 73.89
CA ASP A 352 -31.91 -39.12 72.83
C ASP A 352 -31.31 -37.70 72.63
N LYS A 353 -30.00 -37.59 72.35
CA LYS A 353 -29.27 -36.30 72.31
C LYS A 353 -29.93 -35.25 71.39
N LYS A 354 -30.76 -35.70 70.46
CA LYS A 354 -31.57 -34.89 69.52
C LYS A 354 -32.68 -34.06 70.19
N PHE A 355 -33.08 -34.35 71.42
CA PHE A 355 -34.20 -33.70 72.11
C PHE A 355 -33.77 -32.86 73.34
N SER A 356 -32.51 -32.42 73.39
CA SER A 356 -31.96 -31.63 74.50
C SER A 356 -32.76 -30.35 74.82
N ARG A 357 -33.45 -29.76 73.84
CA ARG A 357 -34.34 -28.59 74.00
C ARG A 357 -35.53 -28.88 74.94
N PHE A 358 -36.09 -30.09 74.89
CA PHE A 358 -37.20 -30.50 75.76
C PHE A 358 -36.78 -30.59 77.24
N LYS A 359 -35.51 -30.90 77.50
CA LYS A 359 -34.96 -30.93 78.88
C LYS A 359 -34.99 -29.55 79.54
N GLN A 360 -34.76 -28.48 78.78
CA GLN A 360 -34.83 -27.11 79.30
C GLN A 360 -36.27 -26.69 79.59
N MET A 361 -37.21 -27.04 78.69
CA MET A 361 -38.63 -26.73 78.90
C MET A 361 -39.21 -27.50 80.09
N HIS A 362 -38.86 -28.78 80.24
CA HIS A 362 -39.30 -29.59 81.38
C HIS A 362 -38.83 -29.02 82.73
N ARG A 363 -37.61 -28.48 82.77
CA ARG A 363 -37.08 -27.79 83.95
C ARG A 363 -37.88 -26.54 84.31
N LEU A 364 -38.28 -25.75 83.31
CA LEU A 364 -39.15 -24.59 83.51
C LEU A 364 -40.54 -25.01 84.01
N LEU A 365 -41.16 -26.00 83.38
CA LEU A 365 -42.48 -26.51 83.77
C LEU A 365 -42.52 -27.04 85.21
N TYR A 366 -41.47 -27.74 85.64
CA TYR A 366 -41.39 -28.15 87.03
C TYR A 366 -41.33 -26.96 87.98
N ARG A 367 -40.53 -25.94 87.66
CA ARG A 367 -40.41 -24.74 88.48
C ARG A 367 -41.76 -24.02 88.61
N MET A 368 -42.52 -23.95 87.51
CA MET A 368 -43.90 -23.45 87.53
C MET A 368 -44.78 -24.28 88.46
N ALA A 369 -44.79 -25.60 88.34
CA ALA A 369 -45.59 -26.48 89.19
C ALA A 369 -45.21 -26.38 90.69
N GLN A 370 -43.93 -26.16 91.00
CA GLN A 370 -43.51 -25.92 92.38
C GLN A 370 -44.08 -24.59 92.90
N THR A 371 -44.03 -23.54 92.09
CA THR A 371 -44.59 -22.23 92.45
C THR A 371 -46.10 -22.35 92.68
N ASP A 372 -46.81 -23.05 91.81
CA ASP A 372 -48.26 -23.29 91.95
C ASP A 372 -48.59 -24.03 93.26
N LEU A 373 -47.82 -25.07 93.61
CA LEU A 373 -48.00 -25.80 94.87
C LEU A 373 -47.78 -24.91 96.11
N GLU A 374 -46.78 -24.03 96.06
CA GLU A 374 -46.51 -23.08 97.13
C GLU A 374 -47.61 -22.03 97.26
N CYS A 375 -48.17 -21.54 96.13
CA CYS A 375 -49.34 -20.68 96.10
C CYS A 375 -50.56 -21.37 96.73
N ASP A 376 -50.88 -22.59 96.32
CA ASP A 376 -52.00 -23.39 96.86
C ASP A 376 -51.86 -23.59 98.39
N TYR A 377 -50.63 -23.84 98.86
CA TYR A 377 -50.34 -23.95 100.28
C TYR A 377 -50.61 -22.63 101.01
N MET A 378 -50.15 -21.50 100.46
CA MET A 378 -50.37 -20.18 101.05
C MET A 378 -51.86 -19.80 101.08
N GLU A 379 -52.63 -20.17 100.06
CA GLU A 379 -54.09 -20.00 100.06
C GLU A 379 -54.75 -20.83 101.18
N CYS A 380 -54.36 -22.10 101.33
CA CYS A 380 -54.85 -22.96 102.43
C CYS A 380 -54.52 -22.38 103.81
N VAL A 381 -53.31 -21.84 103.99
CA VAL A 381 -52.87 -21.19 105.24
C VAL A 381 -53.69 -19.93 105.50
N LYS A 382 -53.90 -19.09 104.47
CA LYS A 382 -54.74 -17.89 104.57
C LYS A 382 -56.17 -18.24 104.99
N GLU A 383 -56.81 -19.22 104.34
CA GLU A 383 -58.16 -19.66 104.71
C GLU A 383 -58.25 -20.15 106.14
N LYS A 384 -57.22 -20.86 106.62
CA LYS A 384 -57.16 -21.32 108.02
C LYS A 384 -57.10 -20.13 108.98
N TYR A 385 -56.23 -19.15 108.73
CA TYR A 385 -56.13 -17.95 109.56
C TYR A 385 -57.39 -17.09 109.51
N GLU A 386 -58.07 -17.00 108.36
CA GLU A 386 -59.35 -16.31 108.25
C GLU A 386 -60.43 -16.98 109.10
N LYS A 387 -60.49 -18.32 109.11
CA LYS A 387 -61.38 -19.09 109.99
C LYS A 387 -61.05 -18.87 111.47
N GLU A 388 -59.77 -18.98 111.85
CA GLU A 388 -59.34 -18.74 113.22
C GLU A 388 -59.65 -17.30 113.67
N ASN A 389 -59.39 -16.30 112.81
CA ASN A 389 -59.72 -14.92 113.11
C ASN A 389 -61.25 -14.72 113.26
N ALA A 390 -62.07 -15.33 112.40
CA ALA A 390 -63.51 -15.30 112.55
C ALA A 390 -63.97 -15.91 113.89
N THR A 391 -63.37 -17.02 114.33
CA THR A 391 -63.67 -17.62 115.65
C THR A 391 -63.21 -16.75 116.81
N LEU A 392 -62.06 -16.06 116.69
CA LEU A 392 -61.58 -15.12 117.70
C LEU A 392 -62.46 -13.88 117.76
N GLU A 393 -62.89 -13.34 116.62
CA GLU A 393 -63.85 -12.23 116.55
C GLU A 393 -65.21 -12.60 117.16
N GLU A 394 -65.65 -13.85 117.01
CA GLU A 394 -66.85 -14.37 117.66
C GLU A 394 -66.66 -14.53 119.18
N ALA A 395 -65.54 -15.12 119.60
CA ALA A 395 -65.20 -15.25 121.02
C ALA A 395 -65.07 -13.89 121.73
N VAL A 396 -64.43 -12.91 121.09
CA VAL A 396 -64.34 -11.52 121.60
C VAL A 396 -65.74 -10.90 121.67
N ARG A 397 -66.59 -11.10 120.65
CA ARG A 397 -67.99 -10.64 120.69
C ARG A 397 -68.75 -11.25 121.88
N ASP A 398 -68.55 -12.53 122.18
CA ASP A 398 -69.21 -13.21 123.29
C ASP A 398 -68.68 -12.79 124.66
N VAL A 399 -67.36 -12.58 124.80
CA VAL A 399 -66.77 -12.00 126.01
C VAL A 399 -67.30 -10.58 126.25
N LEU A 400 -67.38 -9.75 125.21
CA LEU A 400 -67.95 -8.40 125.31
C LEU A 400 -69.44 -8.43 125.71
N LYS A 401 -70.23 -9.37 125.18
CA LYS A 401 -71.61 -9.59 125.63
C LYS A 401 -71.68 -9.98 127.11
N ASN A 402 -70.81 -10.89 127.57
CA ASN A 402 -70.80 -11.37 128.95
C ASN A 402 -70.25 -10.35 129.96
N TYR A 403 -69.29 -9.50 129.57
CA TYR A 403 -68.85 -8.36 130.36
C TYR A 403 -69.93 -7.28 130.48
N GLY A 404 -70.77 -7.12 129.45
CA GLY A 404 -72.00 -6.31 129.54
C GLY A 404 -72.98 -6.81 130.59
N SER A 405 -72.96 -8.11 130.91
CA SER A 405 -73.80 -8.78 131.91
C SER A 405 -73.18 -8.84 133.31
N GLN A 406 -71.88 -8.55 133.45
CA GLN A 406 -71.13 -8.53 134.72
C GLN A 406 -70.54 -7.14 135.02
N ALA A 407 -71.20 -6.08 134.57
CA ALA A 407 -70.99 -4.77 135.19
C ALA A 407 -71.37 -4.90 136.68
N PRO A 408 -70.43 -4.71 137.62
CA PRO A 408 -70.75 -4.71 139.04
C PRO A 408 -71.77 -3.59 139.28
N ASN A 409 -72.89 -3.97 139.87
CA ASN A 409 -73.91 -3.06 140.38
C ASN A 409 -73.29 -2.29 141.55
N PHE A 410 -72.45 -1.30 141.24
CA PHE A 410 -72.02 -0.29 142.20
C PHE A 410 -73.24 0.58 142.48
N GLY A 411 -73.95 0.19 143.53
CA GLY A 411 -75.00 0.98 144.13
C GLY A 411 -74.45 2.35 144.52
N TYR A 412 -75.24 3.36 144.19
CA TYR A 412 -75.21 4.66 144.84
C TYR A 412 -75.23 4.48 146.36
N TYR A 413 -74.13 4.85 147.03
CA TYR A 413 -74.11 5.65 148.26
C TYR A 413 -72.77 6.39 148.34
#